data_AF-A0A3B9EFC8-F1
#
_entry.id   AF-A0A3B9EFC8-F1
#
_cell.length_a   1.000
_cell.length_b   1.000
_cell.length_c   1.000
_cell.angle_alpha   90.00
_cell.angle_beta   90.00
_cell.angle_gamma   90.00
#
_symmetry.space_group_name_H-M   'P 1'
#
loop_
_entity.id
_entity.type
_entity.pdbx_description
1 polymer ?
#
loop_
_entity_poly.entity_id
_entity_poly.type
_entity_poly.pdbx_seq_one_letter_code
_entity_poly.pdbx_strand_id
1 'polypeptide(L)'
;MMTAFQGLKTVVLLGALAGLSACGQADKTAEKVDTAPAEAPTAAASEAAPVAGGAPTIDQMMGVQVAYLESKLGPARTVQDKERTYEIGDCTVRVSADGGEVVGYAVPMTPACSTQALAALKDYDLPQKIDLTMGEFAAARGNVDFKADCLTLCGNAADPWVHLESPGPRAFPGIRASAVMVSDATIDASFRIRDAIKAAKGEDYVIDTTFNCSADFDQLAIRELKTVRIDEIEVGYVPYGGC
;
A
#
# COMPACT_ATOMS: atom_id res chain seq x y z
N MET A 1 20.06 -39.41 34.52
CA MET A 1 18.97 -40.37 34.81
C MET A 1 18.18 -40.58 33.53
N MET A 2 18.14 -41.83 33.09
CA MET A 2 17.47 -42.31 31.88
C MET A 2 15.95 -42.41 32.11
N THR A 3 15.15 -42.16 31.07
CA THR A 3 14.03 -43.02 30.68
C THR A 3 13.56 -42.68 29.26
N ALA A 4 13.64 -43.71 28.42
CA ALA A 4 13.13 -43.76 27.06
C ALA A 4 11.67 -44.26 27.05
N PHE A 5 10.90 -43.92 26.02
CA PHE A 5 9.74 -44.70 25.63
C PHE A 5 9.70 -44.91 24.11
N GLN A 6 9.56 -46.19 23.77
CA GLN A 6 9.34 -46.82 22.45
C GLN A 6 8.00 -46.31 21.87
N GLY A 7 7.75 -46.12 20.57
CA GLY A 7 8.01 -47.00 19.43
C GLY A 7 6.65 -47.45 18.86
N LEU A 8 6.24 -46.95 17.68
CA LEU A 8 5.10 -47.50 16.94
C LEU A 8 5.36 -47.51 15.43
N LYS A 9 4.88 -48.60 14.81
CA LYS A 9 5.37 -49.24 13.60
C LYS A 9 4.84 -48.64 12.28
N THR A 10 5.67 -48.82 11.27
CA THR A 10 5.49 -48.65 9.82
C THR A 10 4.32 -49.46 9.24
N VAL A 11 3.63 -48.91 8.23
CA VAL A 11 3.02 -49.68 7.13
C VAL A 11 3.37 -48.98 5.81
N VAL A 12 4.04 -49.72 4.94
CA VAL A 12 4.39 -49.39 3.55
C VAL A 12 3.26 -49.90 2.64
N LEU A 13 2.90 -49.14 1.61
CA LEU A 13 2.27 -49.68 0.41
C LEU A 13 2.89 -49.03 -0.84
N LEU A 14 3.67 -49.85 -1.56
CA LEU A 14 4.10 -49.61 -2.94
C LEU A 14 2.91 -49.70 -3.89
N GLY A 15 2.91 -48.87 -4.93
CA GLY A 15 2.09 -49.03 -6.11
C GLY A 15 2.73 -48.32 -7.29
N ALA A 16 3.67 -49.00 -7.95
CA ALA A 16 4.19 -48.63 -9.26
C ALA A 16 3.32 -49.27 -10.35
N LEU A 17 3.04 -48.53 -11.43
CA LEU A 17 2.76 -49.11 -12.74
C LEU A 17 3.25 -48.15 -13.84
N ALA A 18 4.05 -48.72 -14.73
CA ALA A 18 4.71 -48.12 -15.87
C ALA A 18 3.92 -48.37 -17.18
N GLY A 19 4.31 -47.68 -18.25
CA GLY A 19 4.06 -48.08 -19.64
C GLY A 19 3.82 -46.89 -20.58
N LEU A 20 4.84 -46.42 -21.32
CA LEU A 20 5.22 -46.82 -22.70
C LEU A 20 4.22 -46.30 -23.75
N SER A 21 4.57 -45.36 -24.64
CA SER A 21 5.15 -45.57 -26.00
C SER A 21 4.76 -44.33 -26.85
N ALA A 22 5.31 -43.92 -27.99
CA ALA A 22 6.51 -44.18 -28.79
C ALA A 22 6.58 -43.14 -29.95
N CYS A 23 7.80 -42.89 -30.45
CA CYS A 23 8.28 -42.55 -31.82
C CYS A 23 7.48 -41.78 -32.90
N GLY A 24 8.22 -40.94 -33.64
CA GLY A 24 8.10 -40.70 -35.11
C GLY A 24 8.20 -39.23 -35.52
N GLN A 25 9.36 -38.66 -35.93
CA GLN A 25 9.97 -38.65 -37.28
C GLN A 25 8.93 -38.45 -38.42
N ALA A 26 8.92 -37.36 -39.20
CA ALA A 26 9.91 -36.78 -40.13
C ALA A 26 9.42 -36.95 -41.58
N ASP A 27 9.61 -35.86 -42.35
CA ASP A 27 9.88 -35.79 -43.79
C ASP A 27 8.75 -35.71 -44.86
N LYS A 28 8.89 -34.61 -45.63
CA LYS A 28 8.76 -34.45 -47.10
C LYS A 28 7.34 -34.47 -47.69
N THR A 29 6.95 -33.55 -48.58
CA THR A 29 7.61 -33.27 -49.86
C THR A 29 7.11 -31.94 -50.43
N ALA A 30 8.00 -31.29 -51.18
CA ALA A 30 7.83 -30.07 -51.93
C ALA A 30 6.74 -30.14 -53.01
N GLU A 31 6.13 -29.00 -53.33
CA GLU A 31 5.91 -28.64 -54.74
C GLU A 31 6.01 -27.12 -54.94
N LYS A 32 6.79 -26.76 -55.94
CA LYS A 32 7.18 -25.41 -56.35
C LYS A 32 6.35 -25.06 -57.58
N VAL A 33 5.68 -23.91 -57.59
CA VAL A 33 5.25 -23.26 -58.84
C VAL A 33 5.60 -21.77 -58.75
N ASP A 34 6.54 -21.38 -59.61
CA ASP A 34 6.95 -20.01 -59.92
C ASP A 34 5.87 -19.29 -60.75
N THR A 35 5.48 -18.06 -60.40
CA THR A 35 5.31 -16.95 -61.38
C THR A 35 5.22 -15.58 -60.69
N ALA A 36 5.92 -14.61 -61.28
CA ALA A 36 6.23 -13.26 -60.78
C ALA A 36 5.11 -12.20 -61.01
N PRO A 37 5.39 -10.89 -60.88
CA PRO A 37 5.39 -10.10 -59.65
C PRO A 37 4.21 -9.12 -59.61
N ALA A 38 3.57 -8.95 -58.44
CA ALA A 38 2.57 -7.90 -58.23
C ALA A 38 3.19 -6.71 -57.50
N GLU A 39 3.01 -5.53 -58.10
CA GLU A 39 3.33 -4.21 -57.56
C GLU A 39 2.59 -3.92 -56.24
N ALA A 40 3.20 -3.03 -55.45
CA ALA A 40 2.94 -2.76 -54.03
C ALA A 40 1.51 -2.32 -53.67
N PRO A 41 1.18 -2.41 -52.37
CA PRO A 41 0.99 -1.15 -51.67
C PRO A 41 1.96 -1.02 -50.50
N THR A 42 2.70 0.08 -50.53
CA THR A 42 3.38 0.72 -49.41
C THR A 42 2.55 0.54 -48.14
N ALA A 43 3.05 -0.27 -47.19
CA ALA A 43 2.56 -0.23 -45.82
C ALA A 43 2.82 1.20 -45.32
N ALA A 44 1.75 1.99 -45.27
CA ALA A 44 1.76 3.21 -44.50
C ALA A 44 2.20 2.81 -43.09
N ALA A 45 3.41 3.23 -42.71
CA ALA A 45 3.80 3.25 -41.32
C ALA A 45 2.67 3.95 -40.59
N SER A 46 1.95 3.20 -39.76
CA SER A 46 1.03 3.78 -38.79
C SER A 46 1.88 4.70 -37.92
N GLU A 47 1.87 5.98 -38.28
CA GLU A 47 2.35 7.06 -37.45
C GLU A 47 1.55 6.93 -36.15
N ALA A 48 2.18 6.33 -35.14
CA ALA A 48 1.57 6.17 -33.84
C ALA A 48 1.24 7.58 -33.37
N ALA A 49 -0.05 7.90 -33.35
CA ALA A 49 -0.55 9.10 -32.74
C ALA A 49 0.07 9.21 -31.34
N PRO A 50 0.53 10.40 -30.93
CA PRO A 50 1.08 10.58 -29.61
C PRO A 50 0.04 10.08 -28.62
N VAL A 51 0.43 9.15 -27.74
CA VAL A 51 -0.40 8.72 -26.63
C VAL A 51 -0.54 9.94 -25.72
N ALA A 52 -1.54 10.77 -26.01
CA ALA A 52 -1.99 11.83 -25.12
C ALA A 52 -2.73 11.17 -23.96
N GLY A 53 -1.99 10.46 -23.11
CA GLY A 53 -2.44 10.00 -21.82
C GLY A 53 -1.56 10.69 -20.80
N GLY A 54 -2.01 11.83 -20.27
CA GLY A 54 -1.42 12.35 -19.04
C GLY A 54 -1.48 11.24 -17.99
N ALA A 55 -0.39 11.04 -17.23
CA ALA A 55 -0.38 10.06 -16.17
C ALA A 55 -1.59 10.29 -15.24
N PRO A 56 -2.33 9.23 -14.86
CA PRO A 56 -3.46 9.37 -13.96
C PRO A 56 -3.04 10.03 -12.64
N THR A 57 -3.92 10.82 -12.07
CA THR A 57 -3.78 11.29 -10.69
C THR A 57 -4.22 10.17 -9.73
N ILE A 58 -3.67 10.17 -8.51
CA ILE A 58 -3.83 9.07 -7.55
C ILE A 58 -5.29 8.81 -7.16
N ASP A 59 -6.11 9.86 -7.09
CA ASP A 59 -7.55 9.81 -6.83
C ASP A 59 -8.30 9.01 -7.88
N GLN A 60 -7.81 8.99 -9.13
CA GLN A 60 -8.40 8.25 -10.24
C GLN A 60 -8.04 6.76 -10.23
N MET A 61 -7.13 6.32 -9.36
CA MET A 61 -6.64 4.95 -9.34
C MET A 61 -7.53 4.01 -8.52
N MET A 62 -8.33 4.55 -7.59
CA MET A 62 -9.22 3.74 -6.75
C MET A 62 -10.21 2.93 -7.61
N GLY A 63 -10.31 1.63 -7.35
CA GLY A 63 -11.20 0.71 -8.08
C GLY A 63 -10.74 0.34 -9.49
N VAL A 64 -9.55 0.77 -9.91
CA VAL A 64 -9.00 0.45 -11.23
C VAL A 64 -8.28 -0.89 -11.20
N GLN A 65 -8.41 -1.67 -12.27
CA GLN A 65 -7.64 -2.90 -12.43
C GLN A 65 -6.14 -2.61 -12.56
N VAL A 66 -5.31 -3.31 -11.79
CA VAL A 66 -3.85 -3.18 -11.81
C VAL A 66 -3.29 -3.31 -13.23
N ALA A 67 -3.77 -4.28 -14.01
CA ALA A 67 -3.34 -4.45 -15.40
C ALA A 67 -3.65 -3.22 -16.29
N TYR A 68 -4.77 -2.53 -16.03
CA TYR A 68 -5.09 -1.28 -16.72
C TYR A 68 -4.19 -0.14 -16.22
N LEU A 69 -3.97 -0.02 -14.91
CA LEU A 69 -3.09 0.98 -14.33
C LEU A 69 -1.66 0.85 -14.90
N GLU A 70 -1.13 -0.36 -14.95
CA GLU A 70 0.20 -0.67 -15.49
C GLU A 70 0.29 -0.40 -17.00
N SER A 71 -0.81 -0.50 -17.74
CA SER A 71 -0.86 -0.09 -19.15
C SER A 71 -0.68 1.42 -19.35
N LYS A 72 -0.88 2.23 -18.30
CA LYS A 72 -0.76 3.70 -18.32
C LYS A 72 0.54 4.20 -17.67
N LEU A 73 0.93 3.61 -16.54
CA LEU A 73 2.09 4.03 -15.75
C LEU A 73 3.36 3.21 -16.05
N GLY A 74 3.22 2.06 -16.70
CA GLY A 74 4.25 1.02 -16.70
C GLY A 74 4.12 0.09 -15.49
N PRO A 75 4.95 -0.96 -15.42
CA PRO A 75 4.91 -1.93 -14.32
C PRO A 75 5.29 -1.29 -12.99
N ALA A 76 4.76 -1.83 -11.89
CA ALA A 76 5.18 -1.43 -10.55
C ALA A 76 6.71 -1.62 -10.37
N ARG A 77 7.35 -0.65 -9.71
CA ARG A 77 8.77 -0.70 -9.36
C ARG A 77 9.08 -1.85 -8.39
N THR A 78 8.19 -2.05 -7.43
CA THR A 78 8.24 -3.14 -6.45
C THR A 78 6.84 -3.68 -6.23
N VAL A 79 6.76 -4.96 -5.88
CA VAL A 79 5.54 -5.63 -5.45
C VAL A 79 5.89 -6.43 -4.20
N GLN A 80 5.18 -6.15 -3.10
CA GLN A 80 5.32 -6.85 -1.83
C GLN A 80 3.92 -7.18 -1.31
N ASP A 81 3.56 -8.46 -1.31
CA ASP A 81 2.22 -8.95 -1.02
C ASP A 81 1.12 -8.22 -1.83
N LYS A 82 0.32 -7.38 -1.15
CA LYS A 82 -0.75 -6.58 -1.76
C LYS A 82 -0.30 -5.17 -2.16
N GLU A 83 0.88 -4.73 -1.72
CA GLU A 83 1.39 -3.40 -1.96
C GLU A 83 2.26 -3.36 -3.23
N ARG A 84 2.12 -2.27 -3.98
CA ARG A 84 2.87 -1.96 -5.20
C ARG A 84 3.38 -0.54 -5.12
N THR A 85 4.62 -0.32 -5.54
CA THR A 85 5.17 1.03 -5.64
C THR A 85 5.22 1.47 -7.09
N TYR A 86 4.71 2.66 -7.39
CA TYR A 86 4.74 3.27 -8.72
C TYR A 86 5.49 4.60 -8.69
N GLU A 87 6.09 4.96 -9.82
CA GLU A 87 6.68 6.27 -10.04
C GLU A 87 5.78 7.07 -10.98
N ILE A 88 5.27 8.20 -10.52
CA ILE A 88 4.44 9.12 -11.29
C ILE A 88 5.18 10.45 -11.37
N GLY A 89 5.96 10.62 -12.44
CA GLY A 89 6.96 11.69 -12.49
C GLY A 89 8.02 11.47 -11.39
N ASP A 90 8.29 12.50 -10.59
CA ASP A 90 9.24 12.42 -9.47
C ASP A 90 8.61 11.92 -8.16
N CYS A 91 7.32 11.56 -8.18
CA CYS A 91 6.61 11.07 -7.01
C CYS A 91 6.59 9.55 -6.94
N THR A 92 7.08 8.99 -5.85
CA THR A 92 6.93 7.56 -5.53
C THR A 92 5.69 7.38 -4.65
N VAL A 93 4.72 6.60 -5.13
CA VAL A 93 3.46 6.32 -4.43
C VAL A 93 3.32 4.84 -4.14
N ARG A 94 2.63 4.50 -3.05
CA ARG A 94 2.27 3.12 -2.71
C ARG A 94 0.81 2.89 -3.07
N VAL A 95 0.51 1.71 -3.59
CA VAL A 95 -0.83 1.31 -4.02
C VAL A 95 -1.10 -0.09 -3.48
N SER A 96 -2.19 -0.23 -2.75
CA SER A 96 -2.69 -1.50 -2.24
C SER A 96 -3.70 -2.07 -3.25
N ALA A 97 -3.52 -3.33 -3.63
CA ALA A 97 -4.45 -4.02 -4.52
C ALA A 97 -4.91 -5.36 -3.96
N ASP A 98 -6.18 -5.66 -4.14
CA ASP A 98 -6.80 -6.95 -3.79
C ASP A 98 -7.60 -7.48 -4.98
N GLY A 99 -7.53 -8.78 -5.24
CA GLY A 99 -8.18 -9.38 -6.41
C GLY A 99 -7.74 -8.81 -7.78
N GLY A 100 -6.62 -8.08 -7.84
CA GLY A 100 -6.15 -7.37 -9.03
C GLY A 100 -6.75 -5.97 -9.24
N GLU A 101 -7.53 -5.48 -8.27
CA GLU A 101 -8.13 -4.15 -8.25
C GLU A 101 -7.45 -3.28 -7.19
N VAL A 102 -7.24 -2.00 -7.49
CA VAL A 102 -6.71 -1.03 -6.52
C VAL A 102 -7.75 -0.74 -5.45
N VAL A 103 -7.40 -1.03 -4.18
CA VAL A 103 -8.26 -0.83 -3.01
C VAL A 103 -7.77 0.27 -2.08
N GLY A 104 -6.56 0.78 -2.29
CA GLY A 104 -5.97 1.84 -1.48
C GLY A 104 -4.72 2.43 -2.11
N TYR A 105 -4.30 3.59 -1.63
CA TYR A 105 -3.07 4.25 -2.02
C TYR A 105 -2.51 5.10 -0.88
N ALA A 106 -1.19 5.25 -0.85
CA ALA A 106 -0.49 6.15 0.06
C ALA A 106 0.43 7.08 -0.72
N VAL A 107 0.40 8.37 -0.36
CA VAL A 107 1.12 9.43 -1.06
C VAL A 107 1.91 10.27 -0.06
N PRO A 108 3.23 10.42 -0.26
CA PRO A 108 4.06 11.31 0.55
C PRO A 108 3.64 12.78 0.41
N MET A 109 3.63 13.51 1.50
CA MET A 109 3.33 14.95 1.58
C MET A 109 4.57 15.80 1.30
N THR A 110 5.19 15.58 0.14
CA THR A 110 6.43 16.26 -0.27
C THR A 110 6.20 17.13 -1.52
N PRO A 111 7.08 18.11 -1.80
CA PRO A 111 6.98 18.91 -3.02
C PRO A 111 7.00 18.08 -4.31
N ALA A 112 7.80 17.01 -4.35
CA ALA A 112 7.88 16.09 -5.49
C ALA A 112 6.54 15.36 -5.73
N CYS A 113 5.79 15.10 -4.67
CA CYS A 113 4.47 14.47 -4.72
C CYS A 113 3.30 15.45 -4.71
N SER A 114 3.55 16.75 -4.88
CA SER A 114 2.54 17.78 -4.64
C SER A 114 1.24 17.59 -5.43
N THR A 115 1.33 17.28 -6.72
CA THR A 115 0.15 17.01 -7.56
C THR A 115 -0.67 15.82 -7.04
N GLN A 116 0.00 14.72 -6.66
CA GLN A 116 -0.68 13.51 -6.19
C GLN A 116 -1.25 13.71 -4.78
N ALA A 117 -0.50 14.37 -3.90
CA ALA A 117 -0.94 14.67 -2.55
C ALA A 117 -2.17 15.58 -2.55
N LEU A 118 -2.16 16.68 -3.32
CA LEU A 118 -3.33 17.56 -3.42
C LEU A 118 -4.55 16.85 -4.03
N ALA A 119 -4.33 15.98 -5.01
CA ALA A 119 -5.40 15.15 -5.55
C ALA A 119 -6.01 14.21 -4.49
N ALA A 120 -5.18 13.54 -3.68
CA ALA A 120 -5.65 12.70 -2.58
C ALA A 120 -6.44 13.49 -1.52
N LEU A 121 -6.04 14.72 -1.21
CA LEU A 121 -6.72 15.57 -0.23
C LEU A 121 -8.08 16.08 -0.72
N LYS A 122 -8.22 16.30 -2.03
CA LYS A 122 -9.40 16.93 -2.63
C LYS A 122 -10.68 16.13 -2.40
N ASP A 123 -10.63 14.81 -2.58
CA ASP A 123 -11.80 13.94 -2.46
C ASP A 123 -12.32 13.79 -1.01
N TYR A 124 -11.53 14.25 -0.05
CA TYR A 124 -11.82 14.19 1.38
C TYR A 124 -12.12 15.57 1.99
N ASP A 125 -12.31 16.59 1.14
CA ASP A 125 -12.55 17.99 1.52
C ASP A 125 -11.50 18.55 2.50
N LEU A 126 -10.25 18.10 2.36
CA LEU A 126 -9.14 18.52 3.20
C LEU A 126 -8.48 19.81 2.68
N PRO A 127 -7.84 20.61 3.55
CA PRO A 127 -7.12 21.81 3.14
C PRO A 127 -6.05 21.50 2.09
N GLN A 128 -6.09 22.22 0.96
CA GLN A 128 -5.28 21.94 -0.23
C GLN A 128 -3.86 22.51 -0.10
N LYS A 129 -3.03 21.91 0.77
CA LYS A 129 -1.63 22.31 0.99
C LYS A 129 -0.74 21.12 1.41
N ILE A 130 0.54 21.19 1.07
CA ILE A 130 1.53 20.12 1.31
C ILE A 130 2.11 20.16 2.74
N ASP A 131 1.93 21.25 3.46
CA ASP A 131 2.29 21.41 4.87
C ASP A 131 1.08 21.27 5.80
N LEU A 132 0.09 20.45 5.41
CA LEU A 132 -1.06 20.10 6.24
C LEU A 132 -0.62 19.51 7.58
N THR A 133 -1.20 20.00 8.68
CA THR A 133 -0.92 19.45 10.01
C THR A 133 -1.97 18.42 10.42
N MET A 134 -1.58 17.54 11.35
CA MET A 134 -2.48 16.59 12.01
C MET A 134 -3.68 17.29 12.66
N GLY A 135 -3.48 18.49 13.23
CA GLY A 135 -4.56 19.28 13.82
C GLY A 135 -5.56 19.81 12.78
N GLU A 136 -5.10 20.22 11.61
CA GLU A 136 -5.97 20.66 10.51
C GLU A 136 -6.74 19.49 9.90
N PHE A 137 -6.08 18.34 9.76
CA PHE A 137 -6.74 17.10 9.37
C PHE A 137 -7.84 16.71 10.37
N ALA A 138 -7.52 16.66 11.67
CA ALA A 138 -8.50 16.36 12.71
C ALA A 138 -9.69 17.33 12.70
N ALA A 139 -9.43 18.63 12.52
CA ALA A 139 -10.48 19.65 12.46
C ALA A 139 -11.41 19.48 11.24
N ALA A 140 -10.86 19.09 10.08
CA ALA A 140 -11.64 18.86 8.87
C ALA A 140 -12.45 17.56 8.94
N ARG A 141 -11.92 16.52 9.59
CA ARG A 141 -12.56 15.19 9.69
C ARG A 141 -13.50 15.04 10.88
N GLY A 142 -13.33 15.84 11.93
CA GLY A 142 -14.15 15.84 13.14
C GLY A 142 -13.82 14.67 14.08
N ASN A 143 -14.16 13.45 13.69
CA ASN A 143 -13.87 12.24 14.45
C ASN A 143 -12.71 11.48 13.81
N VAL A 144 -11.57 11.46 14.50
CA VAL A 144 -10.39 10.71 14.10
C VAL A 144 -9.91 9.85 15.26
N ASP A 145 -9.51 8.63 14.95
CA ASP A 145 -8.95 7.69 15.90
C ASP A 145 -7.43 7.84 15.90
N PHE A 146 -6.82 7.93 17.07
CA PHE A 146 -5.37 7.93 17.19
C PHE A 146 -4.84 6.49 17.15
N LYS A 147 -3.81 6.27 16.33
CA LYS A 147 -3.03 5.03 16.31
C LYS A 147 -1.54 5.34 16.30
N ALA A 148 -0.72 4.36 16.65
CA ALA A 148 0.72 4.41 16.43
C ALA A 148 1.29 3.00 16.25
N ASP A 149 2.40 2.89 15.53
CA ASP A 149 3.16 1.64 15.43
C ASP A 149 3.58 1.15 16.81
N CYS A 150 4.04 2.11 17.62
CA CYS A 150 4.49 1.93 18.99
C CYS A 150 4.73 3.34 19.57
N LEU A 151 4.71 3.45 20.89
CA LEU A 151 5.11 4.68 21.59
C LEU A 151 6.33 4.46 22.49
N THR A 152 6.74 3.22 22.67
CA THR A 152 7.92 2.79 23.42
C THR A 152 8.34 1.42 22.92
N LEU A 153 9.60 1.04 23.19
CA LEU A 153 10.13 -0.28 22.86
C LEU A 153 9.82 -0.75 21.42
N CYS A 154 9.92 0.17 20.47
CA CYS A 154 9.59 -0.01 19.05
C CYS A 154 10.42 -1.06 18.29
N GLY A 155 11.30 -1.80 18.99
CA GLY A 155 12.11 -2.87 18.43
C GLY A 155 12.98 -2.41 17.27
N ASN A 156 12.88 -3.11 16.15
CA ASN A 156 13.63 -2.85 14.91
C ASN A 156 12.88 -1.91 13.94
N ALA A 157 11.81 -1.24 14.37
CA ALA A 157 11.17 -0.22 13.54
C ALA A 157 12.20 0.87 13.25
N ALA A 158 12.60 1.00 11.98
CA ALA A 158 13.59 1.99 11.57
C ALA A 158 13.08 3.40 11.91
N ASP A 159 11.83 3.68 11.53
CA ASP A 159 11.13 4.93 11.82
C ASP A 159 9.65 4.62 12.14
N PRO A 160 9.23 4.61 13.42
CA PRO A 160 7.83 4.33 13.77
C PRO A 160 6.94 5.53 13.45
N TRP A 161 5.65 5.27 13.23
CA TRP A 161 4.67 6.27 12.82
C TRP A 161 3.58 6.47 13.87
N VAL A 162 3.05 7.68 13.88
CA VAL A 162 1.77 8.03 14.51
C VAL A 162 0.75 8.35 13.44
N HIS A 163 -0.51 8.02 13.71
CA HIS A 163 -1.60 8.13 12.76
C HIS A 163 -2.82 8.80 13.37
N LEU A 164 -3.54 9.56 12.53
CA LEU A 164 -4.92 9.93 12.74
C LEU A 164 -5.76 9.28 11.63
N GLU A 165 -6.66 8.39 12.03
CA GLU A 165 -7.49 7.59 11.14
C GLU A 165 -8.91 8.16 11.12
N SER A 166 -9.41 8.51 9.95
CA SER A 166 -10.81 8.88 9.75
C SER A 166 -11.51 7.76 8.98
N PRO A 167 -12.36 6.96 9.64
CA PRO A 167 -13.08 5.89 8.96
C PRO A 167 -14.05 6.48 7.93
N GLY A 168 -14.11 5.84 6.76
CA GLY A 168 -15.04 6.19 5.69
C GLY A 168 -16.31 5.32 5.76
N PRO A 169 -17.41 5.75 5.13
CA PRO A 169 -18.59 4.90 4.95
C PRO A 169 -18.24 3.69 4.05
N ARG A 170 -19.05 2.62 4.05
CA ARG A 170 -18.77 1.44 3.20
C ARG A 170 -18.59 1.73 1.71
N ALA A 171 -19.19 2.81 1.22
CA ALA A 171 -19.11 3.21 -0.19
C ALA A 171 -17.90 4.11 -0.51
N PHE A 172 -17.16 4.59 0.50
CA PHE A 172 -16.04 5.49 0.32
C PHE A 172 -14.95 5.18 1.35
N PRO A 173 -13.74 4.80 0.94
CA PRO A 173 -12.71 4.32 1.86
C PRO A 173 -12.37 5.35 2.94
N GLY A 174 -11.81 4.89 4.06
CA GLY A 174 -11.27 5.77 5.08
C GLY A 174 -9.99 6.47 4.59
N ILE A 175 -9.64 7.56 5.27
CA ILE A 175 -8.38 8.28 5.08
C ILE A 175 -7.58 8.31 6.37
N ARG A 176 -6.26 8.15 6.26
CA ARG A 176 -5.31 8.18 7.34
C ARG A 176 -4.25 9.24 7.07
N ALA A 177 -4.01 10.08 8.06
CA ALA A 177 -2.87 10.98 8.08
C ALA A 177 -1.77 10.38 8.96
N SER A 178 -0.55 10.32 8.45
CA SER A 178 0.58 9.69 9.13
C SER A 178 1.75 10.67 9.28
N ALA A 179 2.42 10.63 10.42
CA ALA A 179 3.67 11.35 10.65
C ALA A 179 4.71 10.40 11.24
N VAL A 180 5.93 10.53 10.74
CA VAL A 180 7.04 9.69 11.14
C VAL A 180 7.71 10.26 12.40
N MET A 181 7.96 9.41 13.39
CA MET A 181 8.52 9.79 14.70
C MET A 181 10.05 10.03 14.64
N VAL A 182 10.49 10.85 13.69
CA VAL A 182 11.91 11.23 13.50
C VAL A 182 12.17 12.71 13.66
N SER A 183 11.12 13.54 13.56
CA SER A 183 11.22 14.98 13.80
C SER A 183 10.99 15.31 15.27
N ASP A 184 11.69 16.34 15.78
CA ASP A 184 11.58 16.77 17.19
C ASP A 184 10.13 16.99 17.62
N ALA A 185 9.32 17.64 16.78
CA ALA A 185 7.91 17.91 17.09
C ALA A 185 7.08 16.62 17.24
N THR A 186 7.31 15.63 16.37
CA THR A 186 6.58 14.35 16.39
C THR A 186 7.04 13.48 17.55
N ILE A 187 8.35 13.45 17.82
CA ILE A 187 8.94 12.72 18.96
C ILE A 187 8.40 13.30 20.27
N ASP A 188 8.45 14.63 20.43
CA ASP A 188 7.99 15.31 21.64
C ASP A 188 6.49 15.08 21.90
N ALA A 189 5.67 15.17 20.85
CA ALA A 189 4.24 14.88 20.95
C ALA A 189 4.00 13.42 21.34
N SER A 190 4.72 12.49 20.71
CA SER A 190 4.62 11.05 20.99
C SER A 190 5.01 10.73 22.43
N PHE A 191 6.04 11.38 22.98
CA PHE A 191 6.41 11.22 24.40
C PHE A 191 5.33 11.73 25.35
N ARG A 192 4.72 12.89 25.07
CA ARG A 192 3.61 13.39 25.90
C ARG A 192 2.40 12.47 25.86
N ILE A 193 2.06 11.92 24.69
CA ILE A 193 0.99 10.94 24.54
C ILE A 193 1.34 9.66 25.31
N ARG A 194 2.53 9.10 25.10
CA ARG A 194 3.04 7.92 25.80
C ARG A 194 2.93 8.07 27.31
N ASP A 195 3.45 9.17 27.86
CA ASP A 195 3.54 9.39 29.30
C ASP A 195 2.15 9.54 29.92
N ALA A 196 1.22 10.18 29.21
CA ALA A 196 -0.17 10.29 29.64
C ALA A 196 -0.91 8.95 29.61
N ILE A 197 -0.72 8.13 28.56
CA ILE A 197 -1.28 6.77 28.50
C ILE A 197 -0.70 5.90 29.62
N LYS A 198 0.63 5.93 29.80
CA LYS A 198 1.34 5.21 30.86
C LYS A 198 0.82 5.60 32.24
N ALA A 199 0.61 6.89 32.49
CA ALA A 199 0.07 7.39 33.74
C ALA A 199 -1.39 6.92 33.99
N ALA A 200 -2.19 6.78 32.94
CA ALA A 200 -3.60 6.41 33.06
C ALA A 200 -3.86 4.89 33.11
N LYS A 201 -3.08 4.08 32.39
CA LYS A 201 -3.36 2.65 32.17
C LYS A 201 -2.18 1.73 32.49
N GLY A 202 -1.00 2.29 32.80
CA GLY A 202 0.21 1.53 33.08
C GLY A 202 1.12 1.34 31.86
N GLU A 203 2.32 0.82 32.12
CA GLU A 203 3.38 0.65 31.12
C GLU A 203 3.05 -0.44 30.10
N ASP A 204 2.55 -1.59 30.56
CA ASP A 204 2.20 -2.72 29.68
C ASP A 204 1.15 -2.32 28.64
N TYR A 205 0.19 -1.46 29.01
CA TYR A 205 -0.81 -0.94 28.07
C TYR A 205 -0.20 -0.15 26.89
N VAL A 206 0.94 0.51 27.13
CA VAL A 206 1.69 1.23 26.09
C VAL A 206 2.57 0.27 25.29
N ILE A 207 3.26 -0.66 25.96
CA ILE A 207 4.15 -1.64 25.32
C ILE A 207 3.35 -2.55 24.39
N ASP A 208 2.21 -3.05 24.84
CA ASP A 208 1.35 -3.96 24.09
C ASP A 208 0.48 -3.25 23.05
N THR A 209 0.67 -1.93 22.87
CA THR A 209 -0.08 -1.09 21.93
C THR A 209 -1.60 -1.13 22.11
N THR A 210 -2.08 -1.50 23.29
CA THR A 210 -3.52 -1.70 23.56
C THR A 210 -4.33 -0.42 23.36
N PHE A 211 -3.68 0.75 23.46
CA PHE A 211 -4.29 2.04 23.13
C PHE A 211 -4.82 2.11 21.69
N ASN A 212 -4.26 1.36 20.74
CA ASN A 212 -4.74 1.31 19.37
C ASN A 212 -6.17 0.76 19.25
N CYS A 213 -6.68 0.03 20.26
CA CYS A 213 -8.04 -0.51 20.26
C CYS A 213 -9.04 0.34 21.06
N SER A 214 -8.69 1.57 21.42
CA SER A 214 -9.53 2.45 22.24
C SER A 214 -9.55 3.88 21.70
N ALA A 215 -10.65 4.59 21.96
CA ALA A 215 -10.80 6.02 21.69
C ALA A 215 -10.43 6.91 22.91
N ASP A 216 -10.03 6.31 24.04
CA ASP A 216 -9.78 7.00 25.32
C ASP A 216 -8.76 8.15 25.19
N PHE A 217 -7.87 8.09 24.20
CA PHE A 217 -6.74 9.01 24.05
C PHE A 217 -6.77 9.85 22.77
N ASP A 218 -7.82 9.77 21.97
CA ASP A 218 -7.88 10.48 20.67
C ASP A 218 -7.79 12.00 20.85
N GLN A 219 -8.59 12.55 21.76
CA GLN A 219 -8.61 14.01 22.01
C GLN A 219 -7.30 14.52 22.61
N LEU A 220 -6.64 13.68 23.42
CA LEU A 220 -5.30 13.95 23.91
C LEU A 220 -4.32 14.00 22.72
N ALA A 221 -4.32 12.98 21.88
CA ALA A 221 -3.40 12.88 20.75
C ALA A 221 -3.61 14.00 19.73
N ILE A 222 -4.86 14.32 19.38
CA ILE A 222 -5.20 15.45 18.50
C ILE A 222 -4.61 16.76 19.04
N ARG A 223 -4.67 16.98 20.35
CA ARG A 223 -4.09 18.17 20.99
C ARG A 223 -2.56 18.15 20.88
N GLU A 224 -1.92 17.05 21.24
CA GLU A 224 -0.46 16.97 21.27
C GLU A 224 0.16 17.01 19.86
N LEU A 225 -0.53 16.46 18.86
CA LEU A 225 -0.11 16.41 17.46
C LEU A 225 -0.53 17.65 16.66
N LYS A 226 -1.23 18.63 17.26
CA LYS A 226 -1.90 19.72 16.53
C LYS A 226 -1.02 20.42 15.47
N THR A 227 0.27 20.62 15.77
CA THR A 227 1.24 21.31 14.90
C THR A 227 2.17 20.37 14.14
N VAL A 228 2.05 19.06 14.34
CA VAL A 228 2.83 18.05 13.62
C VAL A 228 2.40 18.03 12.17
N ARG A 229 3.35 18.14 11.26
CA ARG A 229 3.11 18.04 9.82
C ARG A 229 2.83 16.59 9.45
N ILE A 230 1.95 16.41 8.48
CA ILE A 230 1.69 15.09 7.90
C ILE A 230 2.80 14.79 6.91
N ASP A 231 3.37 13.59 7.01
CA ASP A 231 4.40 13.08 6.10
C ASP A 231 3.79 12.23 4.99
N GLU A 232 2.62 11.61 5.23
CA GLU A 232 1.93 10.78 4.26
C GLU A 232 0.40 10.81 4.47
N ILE A 233 -0.33 10.78 3.35
CA ILE A 233 -1.77 10.55 3.32
C ILE A 233 -2.03 9.18 2.71
N GLU A 234 -2.83 8.36 3.38
CA GLU A 234 -3.26 7.06 2.87
C GLU A 234 -4.78 6.97 2.81
N VAL A 235 -5.29 6.44 1.70
CA VAL A 235 -6.70 6.20 1.44
C VAL A 235 -6.92 4.71 1.24
N GLY A 236 -8.00 4.17 1.81
CA GLY A 236 -8.25 2.73 1.80
C GLY A 236 -7.25 1.97 2.66
N TYR A 237 -6.76 2.62 3.72
CA TYR A 237 -5.81 2.05 4.66
C TYR A 237 -6.38 0.77 5.30
N VAL A 238 -5.49 -0.16 5.61
CA VAL A 238 -5.83 -1.29 6.48
C VAL A 238 -5.80 -0.77 7.92
N PRO A 239 -6.93 -0.86 8.67
CA PRO A 239 -6.96 -0.38 10.05
C PRO A 239 -5.86 -0.99 10.91
N TYR A 240 -5.30 -0.18 11.80
CA TYR A 240 -4.19 -0.60 12.66
C TYR A 240 -4.65 -1.63 13.70
N GLY A 241 -4.05 -2.82 13.69
CA GLY A 241 -4.27 -3.88 14.67
C GLY A 241 -5.62 -4.62 14.48
N GLY A 242 -5.60 -5.93 14.69
CA GLY A 242 -6.83 -6.73 14.79
C GLY A 242 -7.50 -6.50 16.14
N CYS A 243 -8.11 -5.33 16.30
CA CYS A 243 -9.20 -5.11 17.22
C CYS A 243 -10.49 -5.63 16.52
#